data_AF-A0A2E1J4Q5-F1
#
_entry.id   AF-A0A2E1J4Q5-F1
#
_cell.length_a   1.000
_cell.length_b   1.000
_cell.length_c   1.000
_cell.angle_alpha   90.00
_cell.angle_beta   90.00
_cell.angle_gamma   90.00
#
_symmetry.space_group_name_H-M   'P 1'
#
loop_
_entity.id
_entity.type
_entity.pdbx_description
1 polymer ?
#
loop_
_entity_poly.entity_id
_entity_poly.type
_entity_poly.pdbx_seq_one_letter_code
_entity_poly.pdbx_strand_id
1 'polypeptide(L)'
;MRHDWTAEEVQALFDLPFNDLIFEAQTIHRKFFNPNEVQMCQLLSIKTGGCPEDCGYCSQSAFAESDLGASKLMDVEEVLSEARKAKDGGATRYCMGAAWRSPKDRDMENLMAMISGVRDMGMETCATLGMLTADQAQELAD
;
A
#
# COMPACT_ATOMS: atom_id res chain seq x y z
N MET A 1 10.25 -20.80 10.18
CA MET A 1 9.69 -19.49 10.59
C MET A 1 8.71 -19.78 11.72
N ARG A 2 8.69 -18.95 12.77
CA ARG A 2 7.84 -19.17 13.95
C ARG A 2 6.51 -18.41 13.77
N HIS A 3 5.38 -19.02 14.14
CA HIS A 3 4.03 -18.46 13.92
C HIS A 3 3.15 -18.46 15.19
N ASP A 4 3.71 -18.82 16.34
CA ASP A 4 3.02 -19.07 17.62
C ASP A 4 3.43 -18.06 18.71
N TRP A 5 3.71 -16.81 18.32
CA TRP A 5 4.08 -15.75 19.25
C TRP A 5 2.98 -15.47 20.28
N THR A 6 3.34 -15.40 21.56
CA THR A 6 2.43 -14.93 22.61
C THR A 6 2.57 -13.42 22.84
N ALA A 7 1.57 -12.82 23.48
CA ALA A 7 1.62 -11.40 23.83
C ALA A 7 2.80 -11.09 24.78
N GLU A 8 3.08 -11.98 25.72
CA GLU A 8 4.19 -11.85 26.67
C GLU A 8 5.55 -11.89 25.97
N GLU A 9 5.72 -12.78 24.97
CA GLU A 9 6.95 -12.84 24.20
C GLU A 9 7.19 -11.58 23.36
N VAL A 10 6.13 -10.99 22.81
CA VAL A 10 6.23 -9.71 22.09
C VAL A 10 6.52 -8.57 23.06
N GLN A 11 5.86 -8.53 24.22
CA GLN A 11 6.11 -7.52 25.25
C GLN A 11 7.57 -7.55 25.71
N ALA A 12 8.15 -8.75 25.87
CA ALA A 12 9.56 -8.90 26.23
C ALA A 12 10.50 -8.22 25.22
N LEU A 13 10.15 -8.16 23.92
CA LEU A 13 10.95 -7.42 22.92
C LEU A 13 10.85 -5.90 23.12
N PHE A 14 9.68 -5.39 23.47
CA PHE A 14 9.49 -3.96 23.76
C PHE A 14 10.20 -3.53 25.05
N ASP A 15 10.35 -4.46 26.00
CA ASP A 15 11.03 -4.22 27.27
C ASP A 15 12.56 -4.34 27.18
N LEU A 16 13.11 -4.80 26.04
CA LEU A 16 14.56 -4.87 25.84
C LEU A 16 15.21 -3.48 25.86
N PRO A 17 16.45 -3.35 26.35
CA PRO A 17 17.24 -2.15 26.12
C PRO A 17 17.32 -1.87 24.62
N PHE A 18 17.01 -0.63 24.24
CA PHE A 18 16.88 -0.24 22.83
C PHE A 18 18.09 -0.63 21.96
N ASN A 19 19.30 -0.48 22.49
CA ASN A 19 20.53 -0.83 21.77
C ASN A 19 20.65 -2.33 21.50
N ASP A 20 20.21 -3.17 22.46
CA ASP A 20 20.23 -4.62 22.30
C ASP A 20 19.17 -5.06 21.28
N LEU A 21 17.96 -4.47 21.35
CA LEU A 21 16.89 -4.71 20.37
C LEU A 21 17.34 -4.35 18.95
N ILE A 22 17.99 -3.21 18.75
CA ILE A 22 18.50 -2.79 17.43
C ILE A 22 19.58 -3.74 16.94
N PHE A 23 20.49 -4.20 17.82
CA PHE A 23 21.53 -5.15 17.46
C PHE A 23 20.95 -6.50 17.02
N GLU A 24 19.97 -7.03 17.75
CA GLU A 24 19.25 -8.25 17.38
C GLU A 24 18.50 -8.09 16.06
N ALA A 25 17.80 -6.96 15.87
CA ALA A 25 17.07 -6.66 14.65
C ALA A 25 18.00 -6.63 13.42
N GLN A 26 19.16 -5.98 13.52
CA GLN A 26 20.16 -5.95 12.45
C GLN A 26 20.75 -7.34 12.17
N THR A 27 20.98 -8.13 13.22
CA THR A 27 21.50 -9.50 13.10
C THR A 27 20.50 -10.38 12.33
N ILE A 28 19.22 -10.30 12.67
CA ILE A 28 18.15 -11.03 11.97
C ILE A 28 18.03 -10.51 10.53
N HIS A 29 18.00 -9.21 10.32
CA HIS A 29 17.87 -8.61 8.98
C HIS A 29 18.99 -9.09 8.04
N ARG A 30 20.26 -9.04 8.49
CA ARG A 30 21.42 -9.52 7.72
C ARG A 30 21.41 -11.01 7.42
N LYS A 31 20.72 -11.82 8.23
CA LYS A 31 20.60 -13.26 8.03
C LYS A 31 19.61 -13.60 6.91
N PHE A 32 18.57 -12.80 6.72
CA PHE A 32 17.47 -13.10 5.80
C PHE A 32 17.41 -12.19 4.57
N PHE A 33 18.08 -11.04 4.59
CA PHE A 33 18.06 -10.05 3.52
C PHE A 33 19.47 -9.61 3.15
N ASN A 34 19.62 -9.11 1.91
CA ASN A 34 20.79 -8.36 1.52
C ASN A 34 20.79 -7.00 2.25
N PRO A 35 21.72 -6.76 3.18
CA PRO A 35 21.63 -5.63 4.10
C PRO A 35 21.86 -4.26 3.46
N ASN A 36 22.30 -4.22 2.20
CA ASN A 36 22.54 -2.99 1.46
C ASN A 36 21.54 -2.79 0.31
N GLU A 37 20.51 -3.63 0.25
CA GLU A 37 19.45 -3.54 -0.75
C GLU A 37 18.19 -2.96 -0.11
N VAL A 38 17.54 -2.05 -0.82
CA VAL A 38 16.31 -1.39 -0.39
C VAL A 38 15.31 -1.48 -1.52
N GLN A 39 14.08 -1.89 -1.19
CA GLN A 39 12.99 -1.90 -2.15
C GLN A 39 12.42 -0.49 -2.32
N MET A 40 12.40 -0.01 -3.56
CA MET A 40 11.89 1.33 -3.90
C MET A 40 10.43 1.23 -4.37
N CYS A 41 9.50 1.67 -3.53
CA CYS A 41 8.09 1.73 -3.86
C CYS A 41 7.63 3.19 -4.01
N GLN A 42 6.83 3.49 -5.03
CA GLN A 42 6.17 4.78 -5.17
C GLN A 42 4.66 4.60 -5.17
N LEU A 43 3.96 5.51 -4.50
CA LEU A 43 2.51 5.47 -4.35
C LEU A 43 1.84 6.68 -4.98
N LEU A 44 0.66 6.48 -5.55
CA LEU A 44 -0.28 7.52 -5.96
C LEU A 44 -1.67 7.27 -5.37
N SER A 45 -2.33 8.34 -4.91
CA SER A 45 -3.73 8.28 -4.51
C SER A 45 -4.61 8.39 -5.76
N ILE A 46 -5.11 7.26 -6.26
CA ILE A 46 -5.95 7.19 -7.47
C ILE A 46 -7.37 7.71 -7.25
N LYS A 47 -7.79 7.82 -5.98
CA LYS A 47 -9.01 8.53 -5.55
C LYS A 47 -8.73 9.13 -4.18
N THR A 48 -8.88 10.44 -4.04
CA THR A 48 -8.49 11.19 -2.83
C THR A 48 -9.69 11.82 -2.14
N GLY A 49 -9.64 11.89 -0.80
CA GLY A 49 -10.60 12.62 0.02
C GLY A 49 -12.01 12.02 0.05
N GLY A 50 -12.91 12.58 0.86
CA GLY A 50 -14.31 12.13 0.96
C GLY A 50 -14.47 10.64 1.30
N CYS A 51 -13.57 10.09 2.12
CA CYS A 51 -13.67 8.72 2.61
C CYS A 51 -14.81 8.64 3.65
N PRO A 52 -15.70 7.63 3.57
CA PRO A 52 -16.80 7.49 4.53
C PRO A 52 -16.37 6.97 5.90
N GLU A 53 -15.12 6.52 6.07
CA GLU A 53 -14.58 6.06 7.35
C GLU A 53 -14.18 7.24 8.26
N ASP A 54 -14.23 7.04 9.57
CA ASP A 54 -14.02 8.06 10.62
C ASP A 54 -12.68 7.91 11.36
N CYS A 55 -11.65 7.44 10.65
CA CYS A 55 -10.32 7.26 11.22
C CYS A 55 -9.76 8.60 11.75
N GLY A 56 -9.60 8.73 13.07
CA GLY A 56 -9.24 9.99 13.74
C GLY A 56 -7.88 10.61 13.37
N TYR A 57 -7.06 9.91 12.59
CA TYR A 57 -5.77 10.40 12.08
C TYR A 57 -5.77 10.70 10.58
N CYS A 58 -6.83 10.32 9.84
CA CYS A 58 -6.81 10.35 8.39
C CYS A 58 -7.39 11.67 7.83
N SER A 59 -6.55 12.47 7.17
CA SER A 59 -6.97 13.73 6.52
C SER A 59 -7.93 13.56 5.34
N GLN A 60 -8.13 12.32 4.86
CA GLN A 60 -9.05 11.98 3.78
C GLN A 60 -10.45 11.59 4.27
N SER A 61 -10.64 11.43 5.58
CA SER A 61 -11.96 11.19 6.18
C SER A 61 -12.89 12.35 5.87
N ALA A 62 -14.14 12.04 5.51
CA ALA A 62 -15.19 13.05 5.34
C ALA A 62 -15.54 13.77 6.67
N PHE A 63 -15.08 13.24 7.81
CA PHE A 63 -15.26 13.83 9.13
C PHE A 63 -14.06 14.65 9.61
N ALA A 64 -12.95 14.65 8.86
CA ALA A 64 -11.75 15.39 9.23
C ALA A 64 -11.90 16.88 8.93
N GLU A 65 -11.41 17.73 9.82
CA GLU A 65 -11.18 19.15 9.54
C GLU A 65 -9.93 19.28 8.66
N SER A 66 -10.14 19.24 7.35
CA SER A 66 -9.08 19.17 6.34
C SER A 66 -9.50 19.96 5.09
N ASP A 67 -8.56 20.71 4.52
CA ASP A 67 -8.77 21.43 3.25
C ASP A 67 -8.71 20.49 2.02
N LEU A 68 -8.61 19.18 2.24
CA LEU A 68 -8.46 18.20 1.17
C LEU A 68 -9.78 17.99 0.43
N GLY A 69 -9.83 18.47 -0.81
CA GLY A 69 -10.95 18.23 -1.71
C GLY A 69 -11.09 16.76 -2.11
N ALA A 70 -12.34 16.31 -2.27
CA ALA A 70 -12.62 14.99 -2.81
C ALA A 70 -12.43 14.96 -4.33
N SER A 71 -11.64 14.00 -4.83
CA SER A 71 -11.51 13.72 -6.24
C SER A 71 -12.33 12.49 -6.65
N LYS A 72 -12.62 12.39 -7.94
CA LYS A 72 -13.09 11.14 -8.54
C LYS A 72 -11.90 10.19 -8.70
N LEU A 73 -12.21 8.93 -9.01
CA LEU A 73 -11.20 7.99 -9.50
C LEU A 73 -10.52 8.60 -10.74
N MET A 74 -9.19 8.60 -10.75
CA MET A 74 -8.38 9.07 -11.87
C MET A 74 -8.58 8.19 -13.10
N ASP A 75 -8.33 8.75 -14.28
CA ASP A 75 -8.38 7.99 -15.52
C ASP A 75 -7.19 7.02 -15.60
N VAL A 76 -7.40 5.86 -16.22
CA VAL A 76 -6.38 4.79 -16.33
C VAL A 76 -5.08 5.32 -16.94
N GLU A 77 -5.16 6.07 -18.04
CA GLU A 77 -4.00 6.64 -18.71
C GLU A 77 -3.21 7.63 -17.83
N GLU A 78 -3.90 8.39 -16.97
CA GLU A 78 -3.25 9.30 -16.04
C GLU A 78 -2.43 8.51 -15.00
N VAL A 79 -3.03 7.45 -14.45
CA VAL A 79 -2.35 6.54 -13.50
C VAL A 79 -1.15 5.86 -14.15
N LEU A 80 -1.28 5.36 -15.39
CA LEU A 80 -0.19 4.72 -16.12
C LEU A 80 0.92 5.70 -16.51
N SER A 81 0.58 6.96 -16.78
CA SER A 81 1.55 8.03 -17.01
C SER A 81 2.40 8.29 -15.76
N GLU A 82 1.77 8.42 -14.58
CA GLU A 82 2.48 8.58 -13.31
C GLU A 82 3.30 7.33 -12.92
N ALA A 83 2.79 6.13 -13.21
CA ALA A 83 3.53 4.89 -13.02
C ALA A 83 4.80 4.85 -13.87
N ARG A 84 4.74 5.31 -15.12
CA ARG A 84 5.92 5.41 -15.99
C ARG A 84 6.95 6.37 -15.44
N LYS A 85 6.52 7.55 -14.95
CA LYS A 85 7.42 8.51 -14.27
C LYS A 85 8.07 7.90 -13.03
N ALA A 86 7.31 7.14 -12.23
CA ALA A 86 7.83 6.45 -11.07
C ALA A 86 8.88 5.40 -11.45
N LYS A 87 8.62 4.63 -12.51
CA LYS A 87 9.57 3.66 -13.08
C LYS A 87 10.86 4.34 -13.52
N ASP A 88 10.75 5.42 -14.28
CA ASP A 88 11.90 6.19 -14.77
C ASP A 88 12.68 6.82 -13.60
N GLY A 89 12.00 7.09 -12.48
CA GLY A 89 12.59 7.51 -11.20
C GLY A 89 13.23 6.38 -10.38
N GLY A 90 13.20 5.14 -10.86
CA GLY A 90 13.84 3.98 -10.22
C GLY A 90 12.94 3.19 -9.26
N ALA A 91 11.64 3.44 -9.24
CA ALA A 91 10.71 2.61 -8.47
C ALA A 91 10.64 1.19 -9.06
N THR A 92 10.63 0.17 -8.20
CA THR A 92 10.44 -1.23 -8.58
C THR A 92 9.00 -1.69 -8.37
N ARG A 93 8.26 -1.01 -7.48
CA ARG A 93 6.84 -1.25 -7.19
C ARG A 93 6.04 0.04 -7.26
N TYR A 94 4.86 -0.03 -7.87
CA TYR A 94 3.90 1.06 -7.90
C TYR A 94 2.65 0.70 -7.10
N CYS A 95 2.27 1.58 -6.17
CA CYS A 95 1.17 1.38 -5.24
C CYS A 95 0.03 2.36 -5.51
N MET A 96 -1.19 1.86 -5.62
CA MET A 96 -2.39 2.68 -5.83
C MET A 96 -3.25 2.70 -4.57
N GLY A 97 -3.59 3.90 -4.09
CA GLY A 97 -4.43 4.07 -2.90
C GLY A 97 -5.76 4.77 -3.22
N ALA A 98 -6.87 4.23 -2.73
CA ALA A 98 -8.19 4.84 -2.91
C ALA A 98 -8.87 5.14 -1.57
N ALA A 99 -9.43 6.34 -1.44
CA ALA A 99 -10.17 6.79 -0.27
C ALA A 99 -11.60 6.22 -0.25
N TRP A 100 -11.72 4.91 -0.08
CA TRP A 100 -12.98 4.18 0.04
C TRP A 100 -12.98 3.26 1.26
N ARG A 101 -14.20 2.84 1.66
CA ARG A 101 -14.35 1.64 2.50
C ARG A 101 -14.13 0.36 1.70
N SER A 102 -14.70 0.31 0.50
CA SER A 102 -14.65 -0.81 -0.46
C SER A 102 -14.80 -0.24 -1.87
N PRO A 103 -14.19 -0.85 -2.91
CA PRO A 103 -14.45 -0.47 -4.29
C PRO A 103 -15.86 -0.92 -4.70
N LYS A 104 -16.42 -0.26 -5.71
CA LYS A 104 -17.69 -0.66 -6.33
C LYS A 104 -17.41 -1.46 -7.59
N ASP A 105 -18.31 -2.36 -7.97
CA ASP A 105 -18.13 -3.23 -9.15
C ASP A 105 -17.88 -2.44 -10.44
N ARG A 106 -18.54 -1.29 -10.59
CA ARG A 106 -18.34 -0.37 -11.73
C ARG A 106 -16.92 0.19 -11.84
N ASP A 107 -16.16 0.20 -10.75
CA ASP A 107 -14.80 0.74 -10.69
C ASP A 107 -13.76 -0.38 -10.93
N MET A 108 -14.15 -1.66 -10.85
CA MET A 108 -13.26 -2.82 -10.96
C MET A 108 -12.59 -2.94 -12.33
N GLU A 109 -13.31 -2.66 -13.41
CA GLU A 109 -12.74 -2.68 -14.77
C GLU A 109 -11.55 -1.71 -14.91
N ASN A 110 -11.71 -0.48 -14.40
CA ASN A 110 -10.64 0.51 -14.40
C ASN A 110 -9.47 0.09 -13.49
N LEU A 111 -9.76 -0.49 -12.32
CA LEU A 111 -8.72 -0.97 -11.39
C LEU A 111 -7.89 -2.10 -12.01
N MET A 112 -8.55 -3.08 -12.64
CA MET A 112 -7.87 -4.17 -13.36
C MET A 112 -7.02 -3.63 -14.52
N ALA A 113 -7.52 -2.65 -15.26
CA ALA A 113 -6.76 -2.01 -16.33
C ALA A 113 -5.52 -1.27 -15.81
N MET A 114 -5.62 -0.54 -14.68
CA MET A 114 -4.48 0.10 -14.02
C MET A 114 -3.45 -0.93 -13.55
N ILE A 115 -3.89 -1.98 -12.87
CA ILE A 115 -3.02 -3.07 -12.36
C ILE A 115 -2.29 -3.76 -13.50
N SER A 116 -3.01 -4.14 -14.55
CA SER A 116 -2.45 -4.80 -15.73
C SER A 116 -1.46 -3.90 -16.44
N GLY A 117 -1.80 -2.62 -16.64
CA GLY A 117 -0.91 -1.68 -17.30
C GLY A 117 0.40 -1.45 -16.53
N VAL A 118 0.36 -1.37 -15.19
CA VAL A 118 1.57 -1.28 -14.35
C VAL A 118 2.40 -2.57 -14.44
N ARG A 119 1.74 -3.73 -14.38
CA ARG A 119 2.39 -5.05 -14.52
C ARG A 119 3.09 -5.20 -15.87
N ASP A 120 2.45 -4.75 -16.95
CA ASP A 120 3.00 -4.80 -18.32
C ASP A 120 4.21 -3.86 -18.50
N MET A 121 4.36 -2.85 -17.64
CA MET A 121 5.59 -2.04 -17.57
C MET A 121 6.75 -2.79 -16.90
N GLY A 122 6.56 -4.02 -16.41
CA GLY A 122 7.58 -4.79 -15.70
C GLY A 122 7.83 -4.30 -14.28
N MET A 123 6.88 -3.58 -13.69
CA MET A 123 6.90 -3.19 -12.28
C MET A 123 6.04 -4.14 -11.46
N GLU A 124 6.34 -4.27 -10.17
CA GLU A 124 5.37 -4.85 -9.24
C GLU A 124 4.19 -3.89 -9.06
N THR A 125 2.99 -4.46 -8.94
CA THR A 125 1.75 -3.72 -8.72
C THR A 125 1.18 -4.02 -7.34
N CYS A 126 0.70 -2.99 -6.66
CA CYS A 126 0.06 -3.08 -5.36
C CYS A 126 -1.09 -2.08 -5.29
N ALA A 127 -2.17 -2.45 -4.60
CA ALA A 127 -3.28 -1.54 -4.37
C ALA A 127 -3.82 -1.66 -2.94
N THR A 128 -4.27 -0.55 -2.39
CA THR A 128 -5.05 -0.47 -1.14
C THR A 128 -6.39 0.18 -1.44
N LEU A 129 -7.43 -0.67 -1.47
CA LEU A 129 -8.77 -0.32 -1.94
C LEU A 129 -9.84 -0.46 -0.84
N GLY A 130 -9.40 -0.75 0.39
CA GLY A 130 -10.27 -1.06 1.52
C GLY A 130 -10.66 -2.54 1.58
N MET A 131 -11.89 -2.81 2.00
CA MET A 131 -12.44 -4.15 2.20
C MET A 131 -12.95 -4.72 0.87
N LEU A 132 -12.09 -5.48 0.20
CA LEU A 132 -12.46 -6.26 -0.99
C LEU A 132 -13.36 -7.45 -0.62
N THR A 133 -14.25 -7.84 -1.53
CA THR A 133 -14.89 -9.16 -1.49
C THR A 133 -13.92 -10.24 -1.99
N ALA A 134 -14.24 -11.52 -1.76
CA ALA A 134 -13.44 -12.63 -2.28
C ALA A 134 -13.36 -12.61 -3.82
N ASP A 135 -14.48 -12.32 -4.49
CA ASP A 135 -14.56 -12.25 -5.96
C ASP A 135 -13.71 -11.09 -6.49
N GLN A 136 -13.83 -9.90 -5.89
CA GLN A 136 -12.99 -8.75 -6.25
C GLN A 136 -11.50 -9.02 -6.04
N ALA A 137 -11.14 -9.74 -4.97
CA ALA A 137 -9.75 -10.11 -4.71
C ALA A 137 -9.22 -11.09 -5.77
N GLN A 138 -10.05 -12.04 -6.24
CA GLN A 138 -9.69 -12.95 -7.32
C GLN A 138 -9.54 -12.20 -8.65
N GLU A 139 -10.49 -11.32 -8.99
CA GLU A 139 -10.45 -10.51 -10.22
C GLU A 139 -9.19 -9.64 -10.30
N LEU A 140 -8.73 -9.06 -9.18
CA LEU A 140 -7.50 -8.25 -9.16
C LEU A 140 -6.22 -9.10 -9.17
N ALA A 141 -6.30 -10.37 -8.78
CA ALA A 141 -5.15 -11.27 -8.75
C ALA A 141 -4.83 -11.87 -10.12
N ASP A 142 -5.86 -12.05 -10.97
CA ASP A 142 -5.75 -12.62 -12.32
C ASP A 142 -5.03 -11.67 -13.33
#